data_AF-A0A845M5D5-F1
#
_entry.id   AF-A0A845M5D5-F1
#
_cell.length_a   1.000
_cell.length_b   1.000
_cell.length_c   1.000
_cell.angle_alpha   90.00
_cell.angle_beta   90.00
_cell.angle_gamma   90.00
#
_symmetry.space_group_name_H-M   'P 1'
#
loop_
_entity.id
_entity.type
_entity.pdbx_description
1 polymer ?
#
loop_
_entity_poly.entity_id
_entity_poly.type
_entity_poly.pdbx_seq_one_letter_code
_entity_poly.pdbx_strand_id
1 'polypeptide(L)'
;MSGAGAAAVNETTLDGSTDALTYNAAKDPLLVLANSTGGALTPTITGDEASSINVSGVGAVDLSGGFSVGSIADGEVVAIPLRSIEEYLAGAVTISGGTGIVAQLLEF
;
A
#
# COMPACT_ATOMS: atom_id res chain seq x y z
N MET A 1 -1.57 9.84 26.54
CA MET A 1 -0.54 9.53 25.53
C MET A 1 0.74 9.20 26.30
N SER A 2 1.12 7.94 26.42
CA SER A 2 2.38 7.56 27.08
C SER A 2 3.01 6.40 26.34
N GLY A 3 4.23 6.61 25.85
CA GLY A 3 5.09 5.61 25.26
C GLY A 3 6.18 6.29 24.46
N ALA A 4 7.42 6.29 24.95
CA ALA A 4 8.59 6.59 24.14
C ALA A 4 8.73 5.46 23.10
N GLY A 5 8.13 5.62 21.92
CA GLY A 5 7.94 4.53 20.94
C GLY A 5 8.70 4.80 19.66
N ALA A 6 9.89 4.20 19.51
CA ALA A 6 10.47 4.00 18.19
C ALA A 6 9.78 2.78 17.56
N ALA A 7 9.27 2.91 16.33
CA ALA A 7 8.79 1.79 15.52
C ALA A 7 9.92 1.32 14.60
N ALA A 8 10.02 0.01 14.37
CA ALA A 8 10.93 -0.51 13.37
C ALA A 8 10.39 -0.11 11.98
N VAL A 9 11.26 0.43 11.14
CA VAL A 9 10.95 0.75 9.74
C VAL A 9 11.56 -0.34 8.89
N ASN A 10 10.72 -1.04 8.12
CA ASN A 10 11.20 -2.01 7.15
C ASN A 10 11.18 -1.37 5.75
N GLU A 11 12.36 -1.20 5.16
CA GLU A 11 12.53 -0.55 3.86
C GLU A 11 12.81 -1.58 2.77
N THR A 12 12.12 -1.46 1.64
CA THR A 12 12.33 -2.28 0.46
C THR A 12 12.26 -1.39 -0.78
N THR A 13 13.28 -1.47 -1.63
CA THR A 13 13.19 -0.89 -2.98
C THR A 13 12.33 -1.81 -3.85
N LEU A 14 11.25 -1.26 -4.40
CA LEU A 14 10.32 -2.01 -5.23
C LEU A 14 10.95 -2.36 -6.59
N ASP A 15 10.75 -3.60 -7.04
CA ASP A 15 11.10 -4.05 -8.39
C ASP A 15 10.02 -3.70 -9.43
N GLY A 16 8.78 -3.43 -8.96
CA GLY A 16 7.61 -2.99 -9.71
C GLY A 16 6.86 -4.05 -10.49
N SER A 17 7.21 -5.33 -10.31
CA SER A 17 6.53 -6.47 -10.94
C SER A 17 5.58 -7.19 -9.98
N THR A 18 6.05 -7.61 -8.81
CA THR A 18 5.24 -8.29 -7.78
C THR A 18 5.91 -8.19 -6.40
N ASP A 19 6.10 -6.97 -5.91
CA ASP A 19 6.71 -6.77 -4.59
C ASP A 19 5.71 -7.18 -3.50
N ALA A 20 6.02 -8.24 -2.76
CA ALA A 20 5.15 -8.75 -1.71
C ALA A 20 5.12 -7.82 -0.49
N LEU A 21 3.91 -7.51 -0.01
CA LEU A 21 3.67 -6.76 1.21
C LEU A 21 2.95 -7.65 2.22
N THR A 22 3.47 -7.72 3.44
CA THR A 22 2.80 -8.43 4.53
C THR A 22 1.91 -7.46 5.30
N TYR A 23 0.59 -7.57 5.15
CA TYR A 23 -0.35 -6.76 5.91
C TYR A 23 -0.69 -7.43 7.26
N ASN A 24 -0.47 -6.72 8.35
CA ASN A 24 -0.84 -7.15 9.70
C ASN A 24 -1.97 -6.27 10.27
N ALA A 25 -3.21 -6.72 10.14
CA ALA A 25 -4.39 -5.97 10.58
C ALA A 25 -4.41 -5.68 12.10
N ALA A 26 -3.61 -6.37 12.91
CA ALA A 26 -3.53 -6.14 14.36
C ALA A 26 -2.64 -4.95 14.77
N LYS A 27 -1.88 -4.37 13.83
CA LYS A 27 -0.79 -3.41 14.10
C LYS A 27 -0.94 -2.02 13.45
N ASP A 28 -2.14 -1.73 12.94
CA ASP A 28 -2.50 -0.50 12.22
C ASP A 28 -1.37 0.06 11.33
N PRO A 29 -0.87 -0.75 10.37
CA PRO A 29 0.35 -0.44 9.66
C PRO A 29 0.21 0.77 8.72
N LEU A 30 1.28 1.56 8.64
CA LEU A 30 1.44 2.69 7.73
C LEU A 30 2.46 2.34 6.65
N LEU A 31 2.04 2.40 5.38
CA LEU A 31 2.92 2.24 4.23
C LEU A 31 3.31 3.62 3.70
N VAL A 32 4.61 3.87 3.58
CA VAL A 32 5.15 5.10 2.99
C VAL A 32 5.86 4.73 1.68
N LEU A 33 5.54 5.44 0.61
CA LEU A 33 6.13 5.27 -0.72
C LEU A 33 6.87 6.55 -1.08
N ALA A 34 8.20 6.47 -1.22
CA ALA A 34 9.04 7.59 -1.62
C ALA A 34 9.57 7.37 -3.04
N ASN A 35 9.22 8.26 -3.97
CA ASN A 35 9.66 8.17 -5.35
C ASN A 35 10.88 9.09 -5.59
N SER A 36 11.99 8.51 -6.03
CA SER A 36 13.22 9.24 -6.40
C SER A 36 13.75 8.82 -7.78
N THR A 37 12.87 8.28 -8.63
CA THR A 37 13.22 7.64 -9.91
C THR A 37 13.39 8.62 -11.08
N GLY A 38 13.18 9.92 -10.86
CA GLY A 38 13.28 10.95 -11.91
C GLY A 38 12.04 11.05 -12.80
N GLY A 39 10.96 10.32 -12.49
CA GLY A 39 9.71 10.33 -13.25
C GLY A 39 8.50 10.01 -12.37
N ALA A 40 7.31 10.38 -12.84
CA ALA A 40 6.08 10.08 -12.12
C ALA A 40 5.71 8.60 -12.26
N LEU A 41 5.38 7.95 -11.15
CA LEU A 41 5.00 6.55 -11.09
C LEU A 41 3.60 6.40 -10.49
N THR A 42 2.88 5.36 -10.91
CA THR A 42 1.51 5.09 -10.45
C THR A 42 1.41 3.67 -9.87
N PRO A 43 1.95 3.45 -8.66
CA PRO A 43 1.93 2.13 -8.06
C PRO A 43 0.49 1.70 -7.73
N THR A 44 0.24 0.40 -7.84
CA THR A 44 -1.05 -0.22 -7.52
C THR A 44 -0.84 -1.33 -6.52
N ILE A 45 -1.67 -1.35 -5.48
CA ILE A 45 -1.65 -2.32 -4.38
C ILE A 45 -2.81 -3.29 -4.58
N THR A 46 -2.53 -4.59 -4.66
CA THR A 46 -3.56 -5.59 -4.92
C THR A 46 -3.39 -6.79 -3.99
N GLY A 47 -4.47 -7.18 -3.32
CA GLY A 47 -4.62 -8.49 -2.69
C GLY A 47 -5.19 -9.51 -3.69
N ASP A 48 -4.61 -10.70 -3.77
CA ASP A 48 -5.02 -11.75 -4.71
C ASP A 48 -6.41 -12.35 -4.42
N GLU A 49 -6.90 -12.24 -3.19
CA GLU A 49 -8.24 -12.65 -2.78
C GLU A 49 -9.23 -11.47 -2.73
N ALA A 50 -8.81 -10.25 -3.08
CA ALA A 50 -9.68 -9.09 -3.13
C ALA A 50 -10.76 -9.27 -4.22
N SER A 51 -12.02 -9.27 -3.81
CA SER A 51 -13.17 -9.54 -4.67
C SER A 51 -14.26 -8.49 -4.49
N SER A 52 -15.38 -8.63 -5.20
CA SER A 52 -16.45 -7.64 -5.13
C SER A 52 -17.12 -7.61 -3.76
N ILE A 53 -17.16 -6.44 -3.15
CA ILE A 53 -17.90 -6.19 -1.90
C ILE A 53 -19.19 -5.44 -2.19
N ASN A 54 -20.24 -5.70 -1.41
CA ASN A 54 -21.48 -4.95 -1.50
C ASN A 54 -21.46 -3.79 -0.52
N VAL A 55 -21.43 -2.57 -1.05
CA VAL A 55 -21.49 -1.35 -0.26
C VAL A 55 -22.94 -0.84 -0.24
N SER A 56 -23.49 -0.66 0.95
CA SER A 56 -24.86 -0.18 1.13
C SER A 56 -25.07 1.16 0.42
N GLY A 57 -26.05 1.22 -0.48
CA GLY A 57 -26.39 2.41 -1.26
C GLY A 57 -25.57 2.64 -2.53
N VAL A 58 -24.50 1.87 -2.77
CA VAL A 58 -23.68 1.95 -4.00
C VAL A 58 -23.85 0.69 -4.85
N GLY A 59 -24.03 -0.48 -4.22
CA GLY A 59 -24.11 -1.78 -4.88
C GLY A 59 -22.78 -2.53 -4.83
N ALA A 60 -22.58 -3.45 -5.77
CA ALA A 60 -21.34 -4.22 -5.86
C ALA A 60 -20.19 -3.33 -6.36
N VAL A 61 -19.11 -3.27 -5.57
CA VAL A 61 -17.85 -2.60 -5.92
C VAL A 61 -16.81 -3.68 -6.13
N ASP A 62 -16.22 -3.71 -7.32
CA ASP A 62 -15.14 -4.65 -7.63
C ASP A 62 -13.79 -4.13 -7.13
N LEU A 63 -13.12 -4.93 -6.30
CA LEU A 63 -11.82 -4.62 -5.71
C LEU A 63 -10.67 -5.35 -6.41
N SER A 64 -10.97 -6.25 -7.36
CA SER A 64 -9.96 -7.08 -8.05
C SER A 64 -8.96 -6.27 -8.88
N GLY A 65 -9.31 -5.03 -9.24
CA GLY A 65 -8.41 -4.08 -9.92
C GLY A 65 -7.32 -3.50 -9.03
N GLY A 66 -7.38 -3.70 -7.71
CA GLY A 66 -6.44 -3.14 -6.74
C GLY A 66 -6.70 -1.66 -6.42
N PHE A 67 -6.00 -1.18 -5.40
CA PHE A 67 -5.98 0.21 -5.00
C PHE A 67 -4.85 0.96 -5.74
N SER A 68 -5.23 1.87 -6.63
CA SER A 68 -4.27 2.77 -7.26
C SER A 68 -3.91 3.89 -6.29
N VAL A 69 -2.62 4.05 -6.02
CA VAL A 69 -2.11 5.13 -5.14
C VAL A 69 -2.22 6.50 -5.83
N GLY A 70 -2.46 6.52 -7.15
CA GLY A 70 -2.38 7.72 -7.96
C GLY A 70 -0.94 7.99 -8.42
N SER A 71 -0.73 9.14 -9.06
CA SER A 71 0.57 9.53 -9.58
C SER A 71 1.42 10.15 -8.47
N ILE A 72 2.59 9.55 -8.21
CA ILE A 72 3.61 10.05 -7.29
C ILE A 72 4.70 10.69 -8.14
N ALA A 73 4.85 12.01 -8.09
CA ALA A 73 5.89 12.71 -8.83
C ALA A 73 7.30 12.41 -8.29
N ASP A 74 8.33 12.81 -9.04
CA ASP A 74 9.71 12.70 -8.57
C ASP A 74 9.94 13.56 -7.31
N GLY A 75 10.57 12.97 -6.30
CA GLY A 75 10.79 13.60 -4.99
C GLY A 75 9.55 13.63 -4.09
N GLU A 76 8.41 13.08 -4.53
CA GLU A 76 7.19 13.04 -3.73
C GLU A 76 7.14 11.79 -2.85
N VAL A 77 6.48 11.94 -1.70
CA VAL A 77 6.28 10.88 -0.72
C VAL A 77 4.81 10.80 -0.37
N VAL A 78 4.24 9.60 -0.44
CA VAL A 78 2.85 9.33 -0.09
C VAL A 78 2.81 8.35 1.07
N ALA A 79 2.00 8.65 2.08
CA ALA A 79 1.76 7.78 3.22
C ALA A 79 0.31 7.28 3.21
N ILE A 80 0.13 5.96 3.31
CA ILE A 80 -1.15 5.29 3.21
C ILE A 80 -1.36 4.44 4.47
N PRO A 81 -2.36 4.76 5.31
CA PRO A 81 -2.74 3.87 6.40
C PRO A 81 -3.43 2.64 5.78
N LEU A 82 -2.82 1.46 5.91
CA LEU A 82 -3.29 0.26 5.22
C LEU A 82 -4.69 -0.18 5.67
N ARG A 83 -5.07 0.17 6.90
CA ARG A 83 -6.42 -0.04 7.42
C ARG A 83 -7.52 0.69 6.62
N SER A 84 -7.20 1.82 6.00
CA SER A 84 -8.17 2.57 5.18
C SER A 84 -8.50 1.86 3.85
N ILE A 85 -7.64 0.94 3.42
CA ILE A 85 -7.79 0.18 2.19
C ILE A 85 -7.87 -1.32 2.46
N GLU A 86 -8.20 -1.73 3.69
CA GLU A 86 -8.12 -3.13 4.16
C GLU A 86 -8.89 -4.12 3.28
N GLU A 87 -10.00 -3.68 2.69
CA GLU A 87 -10.83 -4.47 1.76
C GLU A 87 -10.06 -4.85 0.48
N TYR A 88 -9.09 -4.04 0.04
CA TYR A 88 -8.21 -4.35 -1.10
C TYR A 88 -7.03 -5.26 -0.73
N LEU A 89 -6.79 -5.49 0.57
CA LEU A 89 -5.62 -6.21 1.10
C LEU A 89 -5.93 -7.66 1.46
N ALA A 90 -7.02 -8.23 0.92
CA ALA A 90 -7.37 -9.62 1.16
C ALA A 90 -6.36 -10.57 0.48
N GLY A 91 -5.88 -11.56 1.24
CA GLY A 91 -4.93 -12.56 0.76
C GLY A 91 -3.49 -12.05 0.70
N ALA A 92 -2.72 -12.52 -0.29
CA ALA A 92 -1.36 -12.09 -0.57
C ALA A 92 -1.37 -10.71 -1.25
N VAL A 93 -0.78 -9.72 -0.58
CA VAL A 93 -0.71 -8.35 -1.08
C VAL A 93 0.55 -8.16 -1.91
N THR A 94 0.40 -7.55 -3.08
CA THR A 94 1.51 -7.19 -3.96
C THR A 94 1.42 -5.71 -4.38
N ILE A 95 2.58 -5.11 -4.61
CA ILE A 95 2.71 -3.77 -5.19
C ILE A 95 3.31 -3.91 -6.59
N SER A 96 2.70 -3.24 -7.57
CA SER A 96 3.13 -3.23 -8.97
C SER A 96 3.23 -1.82 -9.51
N GLY A 97 4.00 -1.62 -10.59
CA GLY A 97 4.13 -0.31 -11.27
C GLY A 97 4.94 0.75 -10.51
N GLY A 98 5.65 0.33 -9.45
CA GLY A 98 6.44 1.19 -8.58
C GLY A 98 7.96 0.99 -8.67
N THR A 99 8.51 0.46 -9.77
CA THR A 99 9.94 0.12 -9.89
C THR A 99 10.82 1.28 -9.44
N GLY A 100 11.67 1.06 -8.44
CA GLY A 100 12.61 2.03 -7.90
C GLY A 100 12.06 2.94 -6.79
N ILE A 101 10.77 2.87 -6.48
CA ILE A 101 10.20 3.51 -5.27
C ILE A 101 10.75 2.79 -4.04
N VAL A 102 11.10 3.55 -3.01
CA VAL A 102 11.43 3.00 -1.69
C VAL A 102 10.13 2.91 -0.89
N ALA A 103 9.71 1.67 -0.61
CA ALA A 103 8.58 1.40 0.27
C ALA A 103 9.08 1.22 1.70
N GLN A 104 8.44 1.90 2.64
CA GLN A 104 8.74 1.81 4.07
C GLN A 104 7.48 1.38 4.80
N LEU A 105 7.54 0.27 5.53
CA LEU A 105 6.43 -0.22 6.35
C LEU A 105 6.70 0.06 7.82
N LEU A 106 5.74 0.70 8.48
CA LEU A 106 5.77 1.02 9.91
C LEU A 106 4.57 0.37 10.60
N GLU A 107 4.84 -0.31 11.72
CA GLU A 107 3.82 -1.00 12.54
C GLU A 107 3.83 -0.43 13.97
N PHE A 108 2.65 -0.28 14.58
CA PHE A 108 2.48 0.29 15.93
C PHE A 108 1.83 -0.69 16.92
#